data_AF-A0A2H0DI36-F1
#
_entry.id   AF-A0A2H0DI36-F1
#
_cell.length_a   1.000
_cell.length_b   1.000
_cell.length_c   1.000
_cell.angle_alpha   90.00
_cell.angle_beta   90.00
_cell.angle_gamma   90.00
#
_symmetry.space_group_name_H-M   'P 1'
#
loop_
_entity.id
_entity.type
_entity.pdbx_description
1 polymer ?
#
loop_
_entity_poly.entity_id
_entity_poly.type
_entity_poly.pdbx_seq_one_letter_code
_entity_poly.pdbx_strand_id
1 'polypeptide(L)'
;MGVFIIVGSSNAVNLTDGLDGLAAGTIIFCAIAYAVFAYFAGHMKFAVYLQIIPVAGAGEITIFLAALIGACLGFLWFNSYPAEIFMGDTSSLFLGGVIGTIALCVKQELLLPIVGGVFVMETLSVIAQMASYKLRGGKRIFRMAPIHHHFELGGVAEPKVTVRFWITSIVLMLAAIASLKIR
;
A
#
# COMPACT_ATOMS: atom_id res chain seq x y z
N MET A 1 -17.21 -7.21 -5.86
CA MET A 1 -16.35 -6.38 -5.00
C MET A 1 -14.94 -6.95 -4.85
N GLY A 2 -14.75 -8.24 -4.52
CA GLY A 2 -13.42 -8.83 -4.33
C GLY A 2 -12.45 -8.69 -5.53
N VAL A 3 -12.92 -8.96 -6.75
CA VAL A 3 -12.10 -8.79 -7.98
C VAL A 3 -11.59 -7.36 -8.13
N PHE A 4 -12.44 -6.36 -7.87
CA PHE A 4 -12.06 -4.95 -7.95
C PHE A 4 -10.98 -4.59 -6.93
N ILE A 5 -11.09 -5.10 -5.70
CA ILE A 5 -10.10 -4.86 -4.65
C ILE A 5 -8.74 -5.45 -5.04
N ILE A 6 -8.70 -6.72 -5.46
CA ILE A 6 -7.46 -7.43 -5.80
C ILE A 6 -6.80 -6.79 -7.03
N VAL A 7 -7.55 -6.59 -8.12
CA VAL A 7 -7.00 -6.01 -9.35
C VAL A 7 -6.62 -4.55 -9.12
N GLY A 8 -7.43 -3.80 -8.37
CA GLY A 8 -7.16 -2.41 -8.01
C GLY A 8 -5.88 -2.28 -7.20
N SER A 9 -5.69 -3.11 -6.16
CA SER A 9 -4.49 -3.06 -5.33
C SER A 9 -3.24 -3.52 -6.08
N SER A 10 -3.31 -4.56 -6.92
CA SER A 10 -2.21 -4.97 -7.80
C SER A 10 -1.72 -3.81 -8.69
N ASN A 11 -2.64 -3.16 -9.41
CA ASN A 11 -2.28 -2.05 -10.28
C ASN A 11 -1.80 -0.83 -9.50
N ALA A 12 -2.39 -0.55 -8.32
CA ALA A 12 -2.00 0.59 -7.50
C ALA A 12 -0.55 0.48 -7.01
N VAL A 13 -0.12 -0.72 -6.61
CA VAL A 13 1.27 -0.99 -6.20
C VAL A 13 2.21 -0.90 -7.39
N ASN A 14 1.83 -1.48 -8.53
CA ASN A 14 2.61 -1.39 -9.78
C ASN A 14 2.80 0.06 -10.25
N LEU A 15 1.76 0.90 -10.20
CA LEU A 15 1.88 2.33 -10.51
C LEU A 15 2.80 3.11 -9.56
N THR A 16 2.96 2.64 -8.33
CA THR A 16 3.79 3.29 -7.31
C THR A 16 5.25 2.83 -7.37
N ASP A 17 5.54 1.76 -8.12
CA ASP A 17 6.89 1.24 -8.37
C ASP A 17 7.62 2.06 -9.45
N GLY A 18 7.80 3.35 -9.18
CA GLY A 18 8.45 4.31 -10.08
C GLY A 18 9.68 5.01 -9.52
N LEU A 19 9.97 4.80 -8.22
CA LEU A 19 11.15 5.34 -7.52
C LEU A 19 11.78 4.29 -6.60
N ASP A 20 13.08 4.44 -6.38
CA ASP A 20 13.89 3.54 -5.56
C ASP A 20 13.31 3.45 -4.12
N GLY A 21 12.94 2.23 -3.72
CA GLY A 21 12.41 1.90 -2.40
C GLY A 21 10.97 2.36 -2.13
N LEU A 22 10.31 3.05 -3.07
CA LEU A 22 8.99 3.64 -2.82
C LEU A 22 7.92 2.57 -2.60
N ALA A 23 7.73 1.66 -3.57
CA ALA A 23 6.73 0.61 -3.49
C ALA A 23 7.03 -0.43 -2.38
N ALA A 24 8.29 -0.89 -2.29
CA ALA A 24 8.68 -1.87 -1.28
C ALA A 24 8.50 -1.33 0.15
N GLY A 25 8.95 -0.10 0.42
CA GLY A 25 8.80 0.52 1.74
C GLY A 25 7.34 0.78 2.11
N THR A 26 6.52 1.26 1.18
CA THR A 26 5.08 1.48 1.41
C THR A 26 4.32 0.17 1.64
N ILE A 27 4.70 -0.93 0.95
CA ILE A 27 4.14 -2.27 1.19
C ILE A 27 4.46 -2.77 2.60
N ILE A 28 5.69 -2.58 3.10
CA ILE A 28 6.07 -3.04 4.45
C ILE A 28 5.09 -2.50 5.50
N PHE A 29 4.76 -1.21 5.45
CA PHE A 29 3.81 -0.62 6.41
C PHE A 29 2.38 -1.15 6.22
N CYS A 30 1.96 -1.40 4.99
CA CYS A 30 0.66 -2.04 4.73
C CYS A 30 0.61 -3.46 5.30
N ALA A 31 1.67 -4.24 5.07
CA ALA A 31 1.81 -5.59 5.59
C ALA A 31 1.82 -5.63 7.11
N ILE A 32 2.48 -4.67 7.78
CA ILE A 32 2.46 -4.55 9.25
C ILE A 32 1.03 -4.29 9.76
N ALA A 33 0.30 -3.32 9.19
CA ALA A 33 -1.09 -3.08 9.58
C ALA A 33 -1.96 -4.33 9.40
N TYR A 34 -1.87 -4.99 8.24
CA TYR A 34 -2.66 -6.19 7.99
C TYR A 34 -2.23 -7.40 8.83
N ALA A 35 -0.97 -7.48 9.25
CA ALA A 35 -0.50 -8.51 10.18
C ALA A 35 -1.15 -8.32 11.55
N VAL A 36 -1.22 -7.07 12.03
CA VAL A 36 -1.94 -6.72 13.26
C VAL A 36 -3.43 -7.04 13.15
N PHE A 37 -4.06 -6.72 12.02
CA PHE A 37 -5.48 -7.01 11.78
C PHE A 37 -5.76 -8.51 11.73
N ALA A 38 -4.93 -9.27 11.02
CA ALA A 38 -5.00 -10.72 10.93
C ALA A 38 -4.86 -11.37 12.31
N TYR A 39 -3.89 -10.92 13.11
CA TYR A 39 -3.67 -11.40 14.46
C TYR A 39 -4.91 -11.18 15.34
N PHE A 40 -5.45 -9.97 15.38
CA PHE A 40 -6.63 -9.69 16.22
C PHE A 40 -7.89 -10.41 15.73
N ALA A 41 -8.12 -10.47 14.41
CA ALA A 41 -9.26 -11.20 13.86
C ALA A 41 -9.17 -12.72 14.14
N GLY A 42 -7.95 -13.28 14.19
CA GLY A 42 -7.70 -14.68 14.51
C GLY A 42 -7.90 -15.06 15.98
N HIS A 43 -7.98 -14.10 16.89
CA HIS A 43 -8.09 -14.34 18.33
C HIS A 43 -9.46 -13.90 18.86
N MET A 44 -10.32 -14.86 19.21
CA MET A 44 -11.70 -14.61 19.67
C MET A 44 -11.83 -13.54 20.76
N LYS A 45 -10.95 -13.56 21.78
CA LYS A 45 -11.00 -12.58 22.88
C LYS A 45 -10.75 -11.15 22.40
N PHE A 46 -9.74 -10.96 21.54
CA PHE A 46 -9.43 -9.64 20.98
C PHE A 46 -10.49 -9.21 19.98
N ALA A 47 -10.98 -10.14 19.15
CA ALA A 47 -12.02 -9.85 18.17
C ALA A 47 -13.30 -9.32 18.83
N VAL A 48 -13.74 -9.96 19.92
CA VAL A 48 -14.90 -9.51 20.71
C VAL A 48 -14.63 -8.16 21.38
N TYR A 49 -13.45 -7.97 21.98
CA TYR A 49 -13.09 -6.71 22.65
C TYR A 49 -13.03 -5.50 21.69
N LEU A 50 -12.49 -5.70 20.49
CA LEU A 50 -12.36 -4.65 19.46
C LEU A 50 -13.59 -4.56 18.54
N GLN A 51 -14.62 -5.36 18.78
CA GLN A 51 -15.81 -5.46 17.93
C GLN A 51 -15.47 -5.66 16.43
N ILE A 52 -14.47 -6.50 16.15
CA ILE A 52 -14.13 -6.92 14.79
C ILE A 52 -14.67 -8.32 14.52
N ILE A 53 -14.91 -8.61 13.24
CA ILE A 53 -15.42 -9.93 12.81
C ILE A 53 -14.34 -10.98 13.09
N PRO A 54 -14.61 -12.00 13.93
CA PRO A 54 -13.65 -13.06 14.17
C PRO A 54 -13.51 -13.94 12.92
N VAL A 55 -12.29 -14.29 12.57
CA VAL A 55 -11.96 -15.15 11.42
C VAL A 55 -11.05 -16.28 11.90
N ALA A 56 -11.60 -17.49 12.01
CA ALA A 56 -10.85 -18.66 12.42
C ALA A 56 -9.66 -18.91 11.47
N GLY A 57 -8.47 -19.12 12.02
CA GLY A 57 -7.25 -19.35 11.25
C GLY A 57 -6.59 -18.10 10.66
N ALA A 58 -7.16 -16.90 10.82
CA ALA A 58 -6.54 -15.66 10.32
C ALA A 58 -5.18 -15.37 10.96
N GLY A 59 -4.88 -15.94 12.13
CA GLY A 59 -3.57 -15.82 12.78
C GLY A 59 -2.41 -16.28 11.88
N GLU A 60 -2.61 -17.31 11.06
CA GLU A 60 -1.58 -17.84 10.13
C GLU A 60 -1.19 -16.82 9.06
N ILE A 61 -2.11 -15.95 8.66
CA ILE A 61 -1.84 -14.86 7.71
C ILE A 61 -0.80 -13.89 8.28
N THR A 62 -0.76 -13.73 9.61
CA THR A 62 0.25 -12.92 10.31
C THR A 62 1.66 -13.46 10.06
N ILE A 63 1.83 -14.79 10.06
CA ILE A 63 3.13 -15.45 9.83
C ILE A 63 3.57 -15.23 8.38
N PHE A 64 2.65 -15.43 7.44
CA PHE A 64 2.92 -15.15 6.02
C PHE A 64 3.32 -13.68 5.79
N LEU A 65 2.60 -12.73 6.40
CA LEU A 65 2.93 -11.31 6.30
C LEU A 65 4.26 -10.96 6.97
N ALA A 66 4.63 -11.60 8.08
CA ALA A 66 5.93 -11.42 8.70
C ALA A 66 7.07 -11.87 7.76
N ALA A 67 6.90 -13.01 7.08
CA ALA A 67 7.84 -13.46 6.05
C ALA A 67 7.90 -12.49 4.87
N LEU A 68 6.74 -11.98 4.41
CA LEU A 68 6.66 -10.98 3.35
C LEU A 68 7.39 -9.69 3.72
N ILE A 69 7.22 -9.19 4.95
CA ILE A 69 7.92 -8.02 5.49
C ILE A 69 9.43 -8.27 5.47
N GLY A 70 9.89 -9.44 5.94
CA GLY A 70 11.30 -9.80 5.90
C GLY A 70 11.86 -9.83 4.48
N ALA A 71 11.12 -10.40 3.52
CA ALA A 71 11.51 -10.41 2.12
C ALA A 71 11.57 -9.00 1.51
N CYS A 72 10.59 -8.14 1.81
CA CYS A 72 10.59 -6.75 1.36
C CYS A 72 11.72 -5.94 1.99
N LEU A 73 12.05 -6.15 3.27
CA LEU A 73 13.20 -5.51 3.91
C LEU A 73 14.53 -5.97 3.29
N GLY A 74 14.67 -7.26 2.99
CA GLY A 74 15.82 -7.81 2.29
C GLY A 74 15.94 -7.27 0.86
N PHE A 75 14.83 -7.13 0.14
CA PHE A 75 14.79 -6.51 -1.18
C PHE A 75 15.16 -5.02 -1.11
N LEU A 76 14.61 -4.30 -0.12
CA LEU A 76 14.86 -2.88 0.09
C LEU A 76 16.34 -2.58 0.38
N TRP A 77 17.09 -3.52 0.94
CA TRP A 77 18.54 -3.41 1.09
C TRP A 77 19.27 -3.15 -0.25
N PHE A 78 18.77 -3.74 -1.34
CA PHE A 78 19.34 -3.59 -2.69
C PHE A 78 18.58 -2.58 -3.55
N ASN A 79 17.33 -2.27 -3.19
CA ASN A 79 16.48 -1.35 -3.94
C ASN A 79 16.43 0.07 -3.35
N SER A 80 17.02 0.31 -2.18
CA SER A 80 17.17 1.66 -1.63
C SER A 80 18.09 2.51 -2.51
N TYR A 81 17.76 3.78 -2.67
CA TYR A 81 18.51 4.67 -3.55
C TYR A 81 20.01 4.75 -3.19
N PRO A 82 20.92 4.64 -4.18
CA PRO A 82 20.68 4.28 -5.59
C PRO A 82 20.43 2.77 -5.76
N ALA A 83 19.34 2.37 -6.44
CA ALA A 83 18.97 0.97 -6.56
C ALA A 83 19.93 0.13 -7.41
N GLU A 84 20.25 -1.05 -6.90
CA GLU A 84 21.00 -2.11 -7.61
C GLU A 84 20.06 -3.06 -8.36
N ILE A 85 18.85 -3.28 -7.82
CA ILE A 85 17.85 -4.21 -8.35
C ILE A 85 16.49 -3.52 -8.39
N PHE A 86 15.79 -3.66 -9.52
CA PHE A 86 14.41 -3.20 -9.68
C PHE A 86 13.39 -4.29 -9.37
N MET A 87 12.23 -3.85 -8.88
CA MET A 87 11.16 -4.70 -8.39
C MET A 87 10.45 -5.42 -9.55
N GLY A 88 9.99 -4.64 -10.54
CA GLY A 88 9.37 -5.14 -11.77
C GLY A 88 7.92 -5.61 -11.58
N ASP A 89 7.23 -5.85 -12.70
CA ASP A 89 5.79 -6.14 -12.71
C ASP A 89 5.43 -7.43 -11.94
N THR A 90 6.28 -8.45 -12.04
CA THR A 90 6.05 -9.75 -11.40
C THR A 90 5.86 -9.62 -9.89
N SER A 91 6.69 -8.80 -9.24
CA SER A 91 6.65 -8.65 -7.79
C SER A 91 5.66 -7.56 -7.36
N SER A 92 5.57 -6.43 -8.07
CA SER A 92 4.66 -5.34 -7.72
C SER A 92 3.19 -5.73 -7.83
N LEU A 93 2.79 -6.44 -8.90
CA LEU A 93 1.43 -6.96 -9.06
C LEU A 93 1.11 -8.03 -8.00
N PHE A 94 2.08 -8.88 -7.67
CA PHE A 94 1.96 -9.90 -6.62
C PHE A 94 1.73 -9.25 -5.24
N LEU A 95 2.57 -8.28 -4.83
CA LEU A 95 2.45 -7.65 -3.52
C LEU A 95 1.10 -6.92 -3.37
N GLY A 96 0.66 -6.20 -4.39
CA GLY A 96 -0.66 -5.56 -4.36
C GLY A 96 -1.80 -6.56 -4.32
N GLY A 97 -1.71 -7.66 -5.08
CA GLY A 97 -2.75 -8.70 -5.11
C GLY A 97 -2.85 -9.45 -3.77
N VAL A 98 -1.70 -9.71 -3.15
CA VAL A 98 -1.59 -10.32 -1.82
C VAL A 98 -2.25 -9.43 -0.76
N ILE A 99 -1.90 -8.14 -0.69
CA ILE A 99 -2.50 -7.23 0.30
C ILE A 99 -4.01 -7.10 0.08
N GLY A 100 -4.47 -6.97 -1.17
CA GLY A 100 -5.90 -6.93 -1.48
C GLY A 100 -6.65 -8.21 -1.10
N THR A 101 -6.03 -9.37 -1.32
CA THR A 101 -6.59 -10.68 -0.92
C THR A 101 -6.67 -10.80 0.60
N ILE A 102 -5.60 -10.44 1.30
CA ILE A 102 -5.57 -10.50 2.77
C ILE A 102 -6.63 -9.59 3.37
N ALA A 103 -6.80 -8.38 2.83
CA ALA A 103 -7.84 -7.44 3.30
C ALA A 103 -9.24 -8.07 3.28
N LEU A 104 -9.55 -8.86 2.24
CA LEU A 104 -10.80 -9.62 2.12
C LEU A 104 -10.87 -10.80 3.10
N CYS A 105 -9.75 -11.51 3.29
CA CYS A 105 -9.67 -12.64 4.21
C CYS A 105 -9.91 -12.21 5.67
N VAL A 106 -9.35 -11.08 6.10
CA VAL A 106 -9.49 -10.57 7.47
C VAL A 106 -10.73 -9.71 7.68
N LYS A 107 -11.58 -9.55 6.66
CA LYS A 107 -12.80 -8.72 6.69
C LYS A 107 -12.53 -7.25 7.05
N GLN A 108 -11.40 -6.72 6.61
CA GLN A 108 -10.99 -5.31 6.81
C GLN A 108 -10.69 -4.62 5.47
N GLU A 109 -11.50 -4.91 4.45
CA GLU A 109 -11.38 -4.32 3.11
C GLU A 109 -11.66 -2.81 3.10
N LEU A 110 -12.52 -2.32 3.99
CA LEU A 110 -12.86 -0.89 4.06
C LEU A 110 -11.72 -0.04 4.64
N LEU A 111 -10.78 -0.65 5.36
CA LEU A 111 -9.58 0.03 5.85
C LEU A 111 -8.46 0.05 4.82
N LEU A 112 -8.56 -0.73 3.72
CA LEU A 112 -7.53 -0.80 2.69
C LEU A 112 -7.20 0.56 2.07
N PRO A 113 -8.16 1.45 1.76
CA PRO A 113 -7.85 2.76 1.22
C PRO A 113 -7.09 3.67 2.20
N ILE A 114 -7.23 3.43 3.51
CA ILE A 114 -6.48 4.18 4.53
C ILE A 114 -5.08 3.57 4.65
N VAL A 115 -4.97 2.26 4.87
CA VAL A 115 -3.68 1.55 5.02
C VAL A 115 -2.81 1.76 3.78
N GLY A 116 -3.37 1.53 2.60
CA GLY A 116 -2.72 1.73 1.30
C GLY A 116 -2.89 3.13 0.74
N GLY A 117 -3.13 4.15 1.56
CA GLY A 117 -3.50 5.48 1.09
C GLY A 117 -2.48 6.13 0.14
N VAL A 118 -1.19 5.80 0.27
CA VAL A 118 -0.18 6.22 -0.72
C VAL A 118 -0.45 5.61 -2.10
N PHE A 119 -0.68 4.29 -2.18
CA PHE A 119 -1.05 3.62 -3.44
C PHE A 119 -2.35 4.18 -4.04
N VAL A 120 -3.32 4.51 -3.18
CA VAL A 120 -4.58 5.14 -3.61
C VAL A 120 -4.33 6.53 -4.16
N MET A 121 -3.54 7.37 -3.49
CA MET A 121 -3.20 8.72 -3.96
C MET A 121 -2.48 8.68 -5.32
N GLU A 122 -1.52 7.77 -5.46
CA GLU A 122 -0.79 7.53 -6.69
C GLU A 122 -1.74 7.14 -7.83
N THR A 123 -2.63 6.17 -7.59
CA THR A 123 -3.62 5.70 -8.57
C THR A 123 -4.60 6.81 -8.95
N LEU A 124 -5.14 7.53 -7.97
CA LEU A 124 -6.06 8.64 -8.19
C LEU A 124 -5.40 9.78 -8.97
N SER A 125 -4.11 10.03 -8.75
CA SER A 125 -3.36 11.04 -9.51
C SER A 125 -3.30 10.71 -11.00
N VAL A 126 -3.09 9.43 -11.34
CA VAL A 126 -3.09 8.94 -12.72
C VAL A 126 -4.49 9.04 -13.34
N ILE A 127 -5.52 8.59 -12.62
CA ILE A 127 -6.92 8.68 -13.09
C ILE A 127 -7.30 10.15 -13.34
N ALA A 128 -7.00 11.04 -12.40
CA ALA A 128 -7.30 12.47 -12.53
C ALA A 128 -6.55 13.11 -13.70
N GLN A 129 -5.27 12.76 -13.89
CA GLN A 129 -4.46 13.24 -15.00
C GLN A 129 -5.01 12.79 -16.35
N MET A 130 -5.32 11.49 -16.50
CA MET A 130 -5.92 10.94 -17.73
C MET A 130 -7.30 11.56 -18.01
N ALA A 131 -8.13 11.72 -16.98
CA ALA A 131 -9.44 12.36 -17.10
C ALA A 131 -9.31 13.82 -17.56
N SER A 132 -8.39 14.60 -16.99
CA SER A 132 -8.14 15.98 -17.43
C SER A 132 -7.65 16.05 -18.87
N TYR A 133 -6.72 15.18 -19.25
CA TYR A 133 -6.18 15.17 -20.61
C TYR A 133 -7.29 14.89 -21.64
N LYS A 134 -8.18 13.95 -21.33
CA LYS A 134 -9.31 13.59 -22.20
C LYS A 134 -10.43 14.64 -22.22
N LEU A 135 -10.79 15.20 -21.06
CA LEU A 135 -11.94 16.11 -20.92
C LEU A 135 -11.60 17.57 -21.23
N ARG A 136 -10.34 17.99 -21.03
CA ARG A 136 -9.91 19.39 -21.17
C ARG A 136 -8.99 19.61 -22.38
N GLY A 137 -9.02 18.68 -23.35
CA GLY A 137 -8.30 18.82 -24.62
C GLY A 137 -6.78 18.90 -24.46
N GLY A 138 -6.19 17.97 -23.69
CA GLY A 138 -4.74 17.88 -23.51
C GLY A 138 -4.16 18.64 -22.33
N LYS A 139 -4.99 19.30 -21.51
CA LYS A 139 -4.50 20.02 -20.32
C LYS A 139 -4.18 19.04 -19.19
N ARG A 140 -2.97 19.14 -18.65
CA ARG A 140 -2.48 18.38 -17.48
C ARG A 140 -2.84 19.08 -16.16
N ILE A 141 -3.11 18.32 -15.10
CA ILE A 141 -3.31 18.84 -13.72
C ILE A 141 -1.97 18.82 -12.98
N PHE A 142 -1.27 17.69 -13.03
CA PHE A 142 0.06 17.52 -12.48
C PHE A 142 1.12 17.67 -13.58
N ARG A 143 2.33 18.11 -13.21
CA ARG A 143 3.51 18.12 -14.11
C ARG A 143 3.70 16.78 -14.82
N MET A 144 3.61 15.69 -14.06
CA MET A 144 3.60 14.30 -14.50
C MET A 144 2.75 13.49 -13.52
N ALA A 145 2.15 12.40 -13.99
CA ALA A 145 1.52 11.40 -13.14
C ALA A 145 2.27 10.08 -13.34
N PRO A 146 2.45 9.25 -12.31
CA PRO A 146 1.92 9.38 -10.95
C PRO A 146 2.50 10.53 -10.10
N ILE A 147 1.94 10.80 -8.92
CA ILE A 147 2.21 12.04 -8.15
C ILE A 147 3.64 12.11 -7.61
N HIS A 148 4.34 11.00 -7.40
CA HIS A 148 5.76 11.04 -7.07
C HIS A 148 6.60 11.79 -8.12
N HIS A 149 6.39 11.55 -9.43
CA HIS A 149 7.07 12.29 -10.50
C HIS A 149 6.71 13.78 -10.54
N HIS A 150 5.51 14.14 -10.07
CA HIS A 150 5.14 15.56 -9.94
C HIS A 150 6.06 16.30 -8.95
N PHE A 151 6.45 15.63 -7.86
CA PHE A 151 7.36 16.19 -6.86
C PHE A 151 8.80 16.23 -7.35
N GLU A 152 9.25 15.20 -8.07
CA GLU A 152 10.59 15.19 -8.68
C GLU A 152 10.77 16.32 -9.70
N LEU A 153 9.83 16.48 -10.62
CA LEU A 153 9.80 17.61 -11.57
C LEU A 153 9.57 18.96 -10.88
N GLY A 154 9.12 18.94 -9.62
CA GLY A 154 9.05 20.12 -8.75
C GLY A 154 10.39 20.48 -8.10
N GLY A 155 11.46 19.71 -8.35
CA GLY A 155 12.81 19.92 -7.82
C GLY A 155 13.08 19.20 -6.49
N VAL A 156 12.20 18.30 -6.04
CA VAL A 156 12.46 17.49 -4.84
C VAL A 156 13.29 16.28 -5.23
N ALA A 157 14.43 16.07 -4.59
CA ALA A 157 15.26 14.89 -4.82
C ALA A 157 14.48 13.59 -4.54
N GLU A 158 14.66 12.58 -5.40
CA GLU A 158 14.00 11.27 -5.35
C GLU A 158 14.02 10.62 -3.95
N PRO A 159 15.17 10.48 -3.26
CA PRO A 159 15.19 9.86 -1.92
C PRO A 159 14.33 10.61 -0.91
N LYS A 160 14.22 11.94 -1.06
CA LYS A 160 13.39 12.78 -0.19
C LYS A 160 11.91 12.59 -0.46
N VAL A 161 11.51 12.30 -1.71
CA VAL A 161 10.13 11.92 -2.05
C VAL A 161 9.81 10.58 -1.42
N THR A 162 10.66 9.56 -1.62
CA THR A 162 10.50 8.21 -1.05
C THR A 162 10.31 8.25 0.46
N VAL A 163 11.22 8.91 1.20
CA VAL A 163 11.13 8.98 2.67
C VAL A 163 9.87 9.71 3.14
N ARG A 164 9.45 10.79 2.45
CA ARG A 164 8.20 11.50 2.80
C ARG A 164 6.96 10.63 2.60
N PHE A 165 6.97 9.80 1.56
CA PHE A 165 5.88 8.86 1.30
C PHE A 165 5.86 7.76 2.35
N TRP A 166 7.02 7.28 2.80
CA TRP A 166 7.10 6.34 3.93
C TRP A 166 6.57 6.94 5.23
N ILE A 167 6.94 8.18 5.55
CA ILE A 167 6.39 8.90 6.72
C ILE A 167 4.85 8.95 6.62
N THR A 168 4.32 9.26 5.44
CA THR A 168 2.87 9.30 5.18
C THR A 168 2.25 7.91 5.37
N SER A 169 2.86 6.85 4.85
CA SER A 169 2.43 5.46 5.06
C SER A 169 2.43 5.05 6.53
N ILE A 170 3.43 5.44 7.32
CA ILE A 170 3.47 5.17 8.77
C ILE A 170 2.31 5.86 9.47
N VAL A 171 2.05 7.13 9.17
CA VAL A 171 0.93 7.88 9.77
C VAL A 171 -0.41 7.23 9.42
N LEU A 172 -0.61 6.86 8.16
CA LEU A 172 -1.81 6.18 7.69
C LEU A 172 -1.99 4.78 8.31
N MET A 173 -0.91 4.01 8.43
CA MET A 173 -0.88 2.71 9.11
C MET A 173 -1.31 2.86 10.56
N LEU A 174 -0.74 3.83 11.30
CA LEU A 174 -1.09 4.10 12.69
C LEU A 174 -2.55 4.55 12.83
N ALA A 175 -3.03 5.42 11.92
CA ALA A 175 -4.42 5.85 11.90
C ALA A 175 -5.38 4.68 11.67
N ALA A 176 -5.05 3.77 10.74
CA ALA A 176 -5.85 2.58 10.48
C ALA A 176 -5.87 1.63 11.69
N ILE A 177 -4.73 1.40 12.36
CA ILE A 177 -4.67 0.59 13.58
C ILE A 177 -5.46 1.23 14.72
N ALA A 178 -5.34 2.55 14.91
CA ALA A 178 -6.09 3.28 15.93
C ALA A 178 -7.61 3.20 15.70
N SER A 179 -8.05 3.16 14.43
CA SER A 179 -9.47 3.08 14.07
C SER A 179 -10.15 1.80 14.56
N LEU A 180 -9.40 0.72 14.84
CA LEU A 180 -9.95 -0.51 15.42
C LEU A 180 -10.61 -0.30 16.79
N LYS A 181 -10.17 0.71 17.55
CA LYS A 181 -10.68 0.97 18.90
C LYS A 181 -11.85 1.96 18.93
N ILE A 182 -12.16 2.59 17.79
CA ILE A 182 -13.17 3.67 17.68
C ILE A 182 -14.53 3.09 17.23
N ARG A 183 -14.79 1.81 17.50
CA ARG A 183 -16.07 1.16 17.22
C ARG A 183 -16.81 0.88 18.52
#